data_AF-A0A4V3T3F8-F1
#
_entry.id   AF-A0A4V3T3F8-F1
#
_cell.length_a   1.000
_cell.length_b   1.000
_cell.length_c   1.000
_cell.angle_alpha   90.00
_cell.angle_beta   90.00
_cell.angle_gamma   90.00
#
_symmetry.space_group_name_H-M   'P 1'
#
loop_
_entity.id
_entity.type
_entity.pdbx_description
1 polymer ?
#
loop_
_entity_poly.entity_id
_entity_poly.type
_entity_poly.pdbx_seq_one_letter_code
_entity_poly.pdbx_strand_id
1 'polypeptide(L)'
;MPALPEPLHDPLSAPPGGALPDPLAPVLPLEREQGRAAAARVLGQELRGWREARGLTLKDVAPVIRGSVSKISRLERGESPPKARDVLDLARHYGLDGEEMRTVERLLEHAQDCEWYEQYSDVTPTFLKRLIQLEGEAQEICVYENLVVPGILQTPAYARHMVRAVMPSASDDEMDRVVQLRTQRQLRLMEGEVPRLTVLLDQGVLQRRCGNAEVMREQLRHLLRAGDIAKVNIRVLEMSWGYSAAPPYPITHLKFADGGPGELAYVEHINGANYVTRPRALDDHRNALSNLRKAAASRERSRELVEEALRQYLED
;
A
#
# COMPACT_ATOMS: atom_id res chain seq x y z
N MET A 1 -9.72 -62.18 0.58
CA MET A 1 -9.68 -60.95 1.40
C MET A 1 -8.64 -60.02 0.79
N PRO A 2 -9.01 -58.84 0.28
CA PRO A 2 -8.02 -57.92 -0.28
C PRO A 2 -7.30 -57.16 0.84
N ALA A 3 -6.00 -56.92 0.65
CA ALA A 3 -5.11 -56.27 1.61
C ALA A 3 -5.41 -54.76 1.74
N LEU A 4 -5.27 -54.23 2.96
CA LEU A 4 -5.36 -52.80 3.28
C LEU A 4 -4.12 -52.04 2.78
N PRO A 5 -4.25 -50.79 2.31
CA PRO A 5 -3.10 -49.98 1.91
C PRO A 5 -2.33 -49.40 3.11
N GLU A 6 -1.00 -49.28 2.96
CA GLU A 6 -0.07 -48.70 3.94
C GLU A 6 -0.31 -47.19 4.18
N PRO A 7 0.04 -46.67 5.38
CA PRO A 7 -0.15 -45.26 5.71
C PRO A 7 0.91 -44.36 5.07
N LEU A 8 0.45 -43.20 4.57
CA LEU A 8 1.26 -42.11 4.01
C LEU A 8 2.15 -41.45 5.08
N HIS A 9 3.39 -41.14 4.71
CA HIS A 9 4.38 -40.43 5.52
C HIS A 9 3.91 -39.04 6.00
N ASP A 10 4.19 -38.74 7.27
CA ASP A 10 3.94 -37.45 7.94
C ASP A 10 4.94 -36.36 7.48
N PRO A 11 4.49 -35.25 6.88
CA PRO A 11 5.36 -34.18 6.38
C PRO A 11 5.82 -33.17 7.47
N LEU A 12 5.58 -33.38 8.76
CA LEU A 12 5.91 -32.41 9.82
C LEU A 12 7.25 -32.62 10.55
N SER A 13 8.22 -33.31 9.96
CA SER A 13 9.57 -33.36 10.53
C SER A 13 10.38 -32.10 10.19
N ALA A 14 10.36 -31.09 11.07
CA ALA A 14 11.19 -29.90 10.98
C ALA A 14 12.67 -30.18 11.35
N PRO A 15 13.66 -29.52 10.72
CA PRO A 15 15.06 -29.58 11.18
C PRO A 15 15.31 -28.68 12.41
N PRO A 16 16.25 -29.02 13.31
CA PRO A 16 16.53 -28.25 14.52
C PRO A 16 17.59 -27.15 14.27
N GLY A 17 17.46 -26.03 14.98
CA GLY A 17 18.60 -25.17 15.31
C GLY A 17 18.73 -23.86 14.54
N GLY A 18 17.92 -22.87 14.91
CA GLY A 18 18.16 -21.46 14.64
C GLY A 18 17.25 -20.62 15.54
N ALA A 19 17.81 -20.00 16.58
CA ALA A 19 17.02 -19.17 17.50
C ALA A 19 16.35 -18.03 16.71
N LEU A 20 15.02 -17.98 16.74
CA LEU A 20 14.25 -16.85 16.23
C LEU A 20 14.64 -15.60 17.05
N PRO A 21 14.87 -14.44 16.41
CA PRO A 21 15.14 -13.21 17.14
C PRO A 21 13.99 -12.86 18.08
N ASP A 22 14.33 -12.34 19.27
CA ASP A 22 13.40 -12.02 20.35
C ASP A 22 12.26 -11.09 19.87
N PRO A 23 10.99 -11.56 19.88
CA PRO A 23 9.84 -10.80 19.39
C PRO A 23 9.46 -9.60 20.28
N LEU A 24 10.12 -9.41 21.43
CA LEU A 24 9.79 -8.37 22.42
C LEU A 24 10.91 -7.35 22.66
N ALA A 25 11.91 -7.24 21.77
CA ALA A 25 12.90 -6.18 21.88
C ALA A 25 12.21 -4.79 21.84
N PRO A 26 12.44 -3.89 22.81
CA PRO A 26 11.72 -2.63 22.90
C PRO A 26 12.12 -1.70 21.75
N VAL A 27 11.15 -1.35 20.90
CA VAL A 27 11.34 -0.38 19.81
C VAL A 27 11.13 1.03 20.38
N LEU A 28 12.20 1.82 20.38
CA LEU A 28 12.25 3.22 20.83
C LEU A 28 11.23 4.12 20.09
N PRO A 29 10.72 5.20 20.72
CA PRO A 29 9.76 6.10 20.09
C PRO A 29 10.46 6.89 18.97
N LEU A 30 9.85 6.98 17.78
CA LEU A 30 10.43 7.76 16.68
C LEU A 30 9.42 8.75 16.09
N GLU A 31 9.79 10.02 16.27
CA GLU A 31 9.01 11.24 16.12
C GLU A 31 8.84 11.70 14.66
N ARG A 32 8.03 12.77 14.50
CA ARG A 32 7.59 13.58 13.34
C ARG A 32 8.50 13.71 12.08
N GLU A 33 9.74 13.24 12.04
CA GLU A 33 10.68 13.36 10.91
C GLU A 33 10.43 12.38 9.73
N GLN A 34 9.70 11.28 9.95
CA GLN A 34 9.75 10.13 9.03
C GLN A 34 8.87 10.19 7.78
N GLY A 35 7.85 11.07 7.75
CA GLY A 35 6.98 11.28 6.58
C GLY A 35 7.70 12.03 5.47
N ARG A 36 8.34 13.15 5.81
CA ARG A 36 9.31 13.85 4.94
C ARG A 36 10.42 12.91 4.49
N ALA A 37 10.89 12.03 5.38
CA ALA A 37 11.93 11.05 5.05
C ALA A 37 11.51 10.02 4.00
N ALA A 38 10.23 9.78 3.72
CA ALA A 38 9.80 8.81 2.71
C ALA A 38 9.85 9.37 1.28
N ALA A 39 9.27 10.55 1.06
CA ALA A 39 9.39 11.27 -0.21
C ALA A 39 10.85 11.69 -0.45
N ALA A 40 11.57 12.12 0.59
CA ALA A 40 13.01 12.36 0.52
C ALA A 40 13.80 11.07 0.21
N ARG A 41 13.35 9.89 0.68
CA ARG A 41 13.97 8.59 0.33
C ARG A 41 13.74 8.20 -1.12
N VAL A 42 12.53 8.42 -1.66
CA VAL A 42 12.25 8.16 -3.09
C VAL A 42 13.04 9.12 -3.97
N LEU A 43 12.96 10.42 -3.69
CA LEU A 43 13.76 11.43 -4.39
C LEU A 43 15.27 11.14 -4.28
N GLY A 44 15.75 10.75 -3.09
CA GLY A 44 17.13 10.35 -2.86
C GLY A 44 17.55 9.11 -3.64
N GLN A 45 16.68 8.09 -3.73
CA GLN A 45 16.93 6.88 -4.51
C GLN A 45 17.00 7.16 -6.01
N GLU A 46 16.11 8.02 -6.53
CA GLU A 46 16.13 8.43 -7.93
C GLU A 46 17.41 9.23 -8.25
N LEU A 47 17.76 10.23 -7.41
CA LEU A 47 19.03 10.97 -7.51
C LEU A 47 20.26 10.05 -7.50
N ARG A 48 20.24 9.04 -6.64
CA ARG A 48 21.28 8.00 -6.60
C ARG A 48 21.32 7.17 -7.88
N GLY A 49 20.16 6.75 -8.39
CA GLY A 49 20.03 6.00 -9.64
C GLY A 49 20.62 6.75 -10.82
N TRP A 50 20.28 8.03 -10.98
CA TRP A 50 20.82 8.87 -12.06
C TRP A 50 22.33 9.11 -11.93
N ARG A 51 22.84 9.27 -10.70
CA ARG A 51 24.27 9.39 -10.43
C ARG A 51 25.02 8.11 -10.82
N GLU A 52 24.53 6.95 -10.36
CA GLU A 52 25.16 5.65 -10.60
C GLU A 52 25.11 5.27 -12.09
N ALA A 53 24.01 5.57 -12.79
CA ALA A 53 23.88 5.36 -14.24
C ALA A 53 24.92 6.15 -15.06
N ARG A 54 25.44 7.25 -14.51
CA ARG A 54 26.47 8.10 -15.13
C ARG A 54 27.89 7.78 -14.65
N GLY A 55 28.04 6.73 -13.83
CA GLY A 55 29.33 6.32 -13.27
C GLY A 55 29.95 7.32 -12.30
N LEU A 56 29.16 8.27 -11.79
CA LEU A 56 29.64 9.34 -10.91
C LEU A 56 29.70 8.87 -9.47
N THR A 57 30.78 9.18 -8.77
CA THR A 57 30.91 8.91 -7.33
C THR A 57 30.33 10.06 -6.51
N LEU A 58 30.05 9.82 -5.23
CA LEU A 58 29.62 10.88 -4.31
C LEU A 58 30.65 12.03 -4.19
N LYS A 59 31.94 11.76 -4.44
CA LYS A 59 32.99 12.78 -4.42
C LYS A 59 32.91 13.71 -5.63
N ASP A 60 32.52 13.17 -6.78
CA ASP A 60 32.44 13.93 -8.03
C ASP A 60 31.29 14.95 -7.99
N VAL A 61 30.21 14.60 -7.29
CA VAL A 61 28.98 15.42 -7.26
C VAL A 61 28.90 16.35 -6.05
N ALA A 62 29.70 16.15 -5.01
CA ALA A 62 29.70 17.01 -3.81
C ALA A 62 29.96 18.50 -4.11
N PRO A 63 30.90 18.88 -4.99
CA PRO A 63 31.15 20.27 -5.35
C PRO A 63 29.96 20.95 -6.05
N VAL A 64 29.16 20.20 -6.81
CA VAL A 64 28.02 20.71 -7.60
C VAL A 64 27.04 21.47 -6.72
N ILE A 65 26.74 20.94 -5.53
CA ILE A 65 25.81 21.56 -4.57
C ILE A 65 26.52 22.36 -3.48
N ARG A 66 27.82 22.66 -3.65
CA ARG A 66 28.67 23.29 -2.63
C ARG A 66 28.56 22.55 -1.28
N GLY A 67 28.61 21.22 -1.35
CA GLY A 67 28.34 20.32 -0.23
C GLY A 67 29.48 19.34 0.04
N SER A 68 29.28 18.49 1.06
CA SER A 68 30.19 17.39 1.38
C SER A 68 29.65 16.05 0.85
N VAL A 69 30.54 15.06 0.72
CA VAL A 69 30.16 13.66 0.42
C VAL A 69 29.08 13.17 1.37
N SER A 70 29.22 13.45 2.67
CA SER A 70 28.25 13.08 3.70
C SER A 70 26.89 13.77 3.54
N LYS A 71 26.85 14.95 2.92
CA LYS A 71 25.60 15.66 2.62
C LYS A 71 24.85 14.98 1.47
N ILE A 72 25.54 14.65 0.38
CA ILE A 72 24.92 13.92 -0.74
C ILE A 72 24.51 12.53 -0.32
N SER A 73 25.34 11.85 0.46
CA SER A 73 25.01 10.52 0.97
C SER A 73 23.73 10.50 1.82
N ARG A 74 23.53 11.52 2.67
CA ARG A 74 22.28 11.68 3.43
C ARG A 74 21.09 12.06 2.56
N LEU A 75 21.30 12.92 1.55
CA LEU A 75 20.28 13.27 0.56
C LEU A 75 19.80 12.04 -0.22
N GLU A 76 20.73 11.23 -0.73
CA GLU A 76 20.43 10.01 -1.48
C GLU A 76 19.77 8.90 -0.64
N ARG A 77 20.05 8.88 0.67
CA ARG A 77 19.37 8.00 1.62
C ARG A 77 18.06 8.59 2.15
N GLY A 78 17.69 9.81 1.76
CA GLY A 78 16.52 10.51 2.26
C GLY A 78 16.55 10.79 3.77
N GLU A 79 17.74 10.87 4.36
CA GLU A 79 18.00 11.10 5.79
C GLU A 79 18.01 12.60 6.15
N SER A 80 17.87 13.48 5.16
CA SER A 80 17.76 14.93 5.37
C SER A 80 16.75 15.54 4.41
N PRO A 81 15.94 16.53 4.85
CA PRO A 81 15.00 17.23 3.98
C PRO A 81 15.70 17.78 2.72
N PRO A 82 15.18 17.50 1.52
CA PRO A 82 15.78 17.94 0.28
C PRO A 82 15.65 19.46 0.13
N LYS A 83 16.78 20.15 -0.06
CA LYS A 83 16.77 21.56 -0.45
C LYS A 83 16.55 21.64 -1.96
N ALA A 84 15.53 22.39 -2.37
CA ALA A 84 15.19 22.57 -3.79
C ALA A 84 16.41 22.91 -4.65
N ARG A 85 17.20 23.90 -4.23
CA ARG A 85 18.45 24.26 -4.91
C ARG A 85 19.40 23.08 -5.11
N ASP A 86 19.68 22.32 -4.06
CA ASP A 86 20.67 21.24 -4.12
C ASP A 86 20.18 20.08 -5.00
N VAL A 87 18.88 19.77 -4.95
CA VAL A 87 18.25 18.75 -5.80
C VAL A 87 18.26 19.17 -7.27
N LEU A 88 17.86 20.40 -7.57
CA LEU A 88 17.83 20.92 -8.94
C LEU A 88 19.24 21.08 -9.54
N ASP A 89 20.23 21.47 -8.73
CA ASP A 89 21.62 21.57 -9.18
C ASP A 89 22.20 20.19 -9.52
N LEU A 90 21.89 19.14 -8.74
CA LEU A 90 22.27 17.75 -9.07
C LEU A 90 21.55 17.25 -10.31
N ALA A 91 20.24 17.48 -10.42
CA ALA A 91 19.45 17.08 -11.59
C ALA A 91 20.01 17.68 -12.88
N ARG A 92 20.32 18.98 -12.88
CA ARG A 92 20.98 19.65 -14.01
C ARG A 92 22.37 19.10 -14.29
N HIS A 93 23.15 18.80 -13.27
CA HIS A 93 24.49 18.22 -13.43
C HIS A 93 24.44 16.80 -13.99
N TYR A 94 23.41 16.03 -13.66
CA TYR A 94 23.10 14.75 -14.29
C TYR A 94 22.54 14.97 -15.71
N GLY A 95 22.28 16.20 -16.15
CA GLY A 95 21.71 16.44 -17.47
C GLY A 95 20.30 15.89 -17.59
N LEU A 96 19.54 15.85 -16.50
CA LEU A 96 18.11 15.55 -16.56
C LEU A 96 17.42 16.73 -17.23
N ASP A 97 16.61 16.43 -18.24
CA ASP A 97 15.79 17.39 -18.95
C ASP A 97 14.38 16.85 -19.17
N GLY A 98 13.52 17.68 -19.79
CA GLY A 98 12.19 17.27 -20.20
C GLY A 98 11.38 16.60 -19.09
N GLU A 99 11.12 15.30 -19.28
CA GLU A 99 10.29 14.50 -18.39
C GLU A 99 11.00 14.13 -17.08
N GLU A 100 12.29 13.81 -17.12
CA GLU A 100 13.08 13.46 -15.92
C GLU A 100 13.19 14.66 -14.97
N MET A 101 13.33 15.88 -15.51
CA MET A 101 13.34 17.10 -14.70
C MET A 101 11.99 17.35 -14.02
N ARG A 102 10.88 17.13 -14.73
CA ARG A 102 9.53 17.21 -14.16
C ARG A 102 9.30 16.16 -13.08
N THR A 103 9.88 14.97 -13.22
CA THR A 103 9.87 13.93 -12.17
C THR A 103 10.51 14.44 -10.89
N VAL A 104 11.71 15.03 -11.01
CA VAL A 104 12.46 15.58 -9.86
C VAL A 104 11.69 16.71 -9.18
N GLU A 105 11.14 17.64 -9.95
CA GLU A 105 10.37 18.77 -9.42
C GLU A 105 9.12 18.31 -8.68
N ARG A 106 8.36 17.36 -9.26
CA ARG A 106 7.19 16.78 -8.59
C ARG A 106 7.59 16.07 -7.30
N LEU A 107 8.61 15.22 -7.31
CA LEU A 107 9.07 14.50 -6.11
C LEU A 107 9.59 15.46 -5.03
N LEU A 108 10.18 16.59 -5.43
CA LEU A 108 10.64 17.64 -4.54
C LEU A 108 9.46 18.42 -3.92
N GLU A 109 8.47 18.80 -4.70
CA GLU A 109 7.21 19.40 -4.21
C GLU A 109 6.50 18.46 -3.23
N HIS A 110 6.39 17.17 -3.56
CA HIS A 110 5.76 16.18 -2.68
C HIS A 110 6.59 15.87 -1.42
N ALA A 111 7.90 16.07 -1.45
CA ALA A 111 8.73 16.04 -0.26
C ALA A 111 8.57 17.31 0.62
N GLN A 112 7.92 18.35 0.10
CA GLN A 112 7.73 19.66 0.73
C GLN A 112 6.27 19.96 1.13
N ASP A 113 5.26 19.50 0.37
CA ASP A 113 3.82 19.79 0.54
C ASP A 113 3.03 18.60 1.09
N CYS A 114 2.70 18.59 2.39
CA CYS A 114 1.81 17.57 2.98
C CYS A 114 0.99 18.11 4.18
N GLU A 115 0.32 19.27 4.06
CA GLU A 115 -0.38 19.91 5.19
C GLU A 115 -1.69 19.21 5.63
N TRP A 116 -2.43 18.53 4.75
CA TRP A 116 -3.83 18.18 5.06
C TRP A 116 -4.03 17.03 6.05
N TYR A 117 -3.11 16.06 6.06
CA TYR A 117 -3.18 14.89 6.95
C TYR A 117 -2.23 14.98 8.15
N GLU A 118 -1.41 16.05 8.23
CA GLU A 118 -0.51 16.29 9.37
C GLU A 118 -1.27 16.36 10.70
N GLN A 119 -2.50 16.86 10.69
CA GLN A 119 -3.41 16.86 11.83
C GLN A 119 -3.84 15.46 12.31
N TYR A 120 -3.62 14.40 11.53
CA TYR A 120 -3.92 13.00 11.88
C TYR A 120 -2.66 12.17 12.12
N SER A 121 -1.51 12.84 12.27
CA SER A 121 -0.20 12.18 12.30
C SER A 121 0.05 11.37 13.59
N ASP A 122 -0.62 11.69 14.68
CA ASP A 122 -0.60 10.99 15.96
C ASP A 122 -1.40 9.68 15.94
N VAL A 123 -2.45 9.59 15.12
CA VAL A 123 -3.37 8.45 15.09
C VAL A 123 -3.15 7.49 13.91
N THR A 124 -2.13 7.74 13.09
CA THR A 124 -1.88 6.98 11.86
C THR A 124 -0.48 6.38 11.86
N PRO A 125 -0.32 5.05 11.64
CA PRO A 125 0.99 4.46 11.48
C PRO A 125 1.77 5.11 10.32
N THR A 126 3.06 5.38 10.51
CA THR A 126 3.90 6.08 9.52
C THR A 126 3.91 5.38 8.16
N PHE A 127 3.89 4.05 8.15
CA PHE A 127 3.84 3.27 6.91
C PHE A 127 2.55 3.51 6.14
N LEU A 128 1.42 3.78 6.81
CA LEU A 128 0.14 4.04 6.17
C LEU A 128 0.06 5.48 5.61
N LYS A 129 0.72 6.44 6.25
CA LYS A 129 0.82 7.84 5.75
C LYS A 129 1.46 7.89 4.37
N ARG A 130 2.57 7.18 4.19
CA ARG A 130 3.27 7.12 2.90
C ARG A 130 2.38 6.54 1.80
N LEU A 131 1.57 5.52 2.12
CA LEU A 131 0.62 4.93 1.18
C LEU A 131 -0.43 5.96 0.78
N ILE A 132 -1.02 6.67 1.74
CA ILE A 132 -2.06 7.70 1.49
C ILE A 132 -1.57 8.77 0.51
N GLN A 133 -0.33 9.22 0.65
CA GLN A 133 0.26 10.19 -0.27
C GLN A 133 0.39 9.61 -1.69
N LEU A 134 1.01 8.44 -1.81
CA LEU A 134 1.26 7.79 -3.10
C LEU A 134 -0.03 7.42 -3.85
N GLU A 135 -1.10 7.11 -3.14
CA GLU A 135 -2.40 6.85 -3.76
C GLU A 135 -3.00 8.09 -4.43
N GLY A 136 -2.78 9.28 -3.88
CA GLY A 136 -3.24 10.54 -4.47
C GLY A 136 -2.51 10.89 -5.77
N GLU A 137 -1.31 10.36 -5.97
CA GLU A 137 -0.49 10.57 -7.18
C GLU A 137 -0.66 9.45 -8.23
N ALA A 138 -1.29 8.33 -7.85
CA ALA A 138 -1.40 7.17 -8.71
C ALA A 138 -2.37 7.42 -9.88
N GLN A 139 -2.03 6.89 -11.05
CA GLN A 139 -2.99 6.76 -12.15
C GLN A 139 -3.83 5.50 -12.02
N GLU A 140 -3.24 4.42 -11.51
CA GLU A 140 -3.93 3.16 -11.27
C GLU A 140 -3.55 2.58 -9.91
N ILE A 141 -4.56 2.10 -9.21
CA ILE A 141 -4.40 1.35 -7.96
C ILE A 141 -5.01 -0.03 -8.18
N CYS A 142 -4.24 -1.08 -7.92
CA CYS A 142 -4.76 -2.44 -7.85
C CYS A 142 -4.54 -3.01 -6.46
N VAL A 143 -5.62 -3.31 -5.75
CA VAL A 143 -5.57 -3.87 -4.41
C VAL A 143 -6.07 -5.30 -4.42
N TYR A 144 -5.35 -6.20 -3.76
CA TYR A 144 -5.83 -7.51 -3.36
C TYR A 144 -5.93 -7.56 -1.84
N GLU A 145 -7.11 -7.90 -1.34
CA GLU A 145 -7.39 -8.11 0.08
C GLU A 145 -8.04 -9.47 0.31
N ASN A 146 -7.53 -10.19 1.31
CA ASN A 146 -7.98 -11.55 1.63
C ASN A 146 -8.59 -11.68 3.04
N LEU A 147 -8.54 -10.62 3.85
CA LEU A 147 -9.01 -10.65 5.23
C LEU A 147 -10.08 -9.60 5.53
N VAL A 148 -10.02 -8.45 4.88
CA VAL A 148 -10.85 -7.27 5.19
C VAL A 148 -11.19 -6.50 3.92
N VAL A 149 -12.24 -5.67 3.97
CA VAL A 149 -12.47 -4.71 2.89
C VAL A 149 -11.33 -3.69 2.85
N PRO A 150 -10.76 -3.32 1.70
CA PRO A 150 -9.66 -2.35 1.64
C PRO A 150 -10.10 -0.98 2.16
N GLY A 151 -9.21 -0.28 2.87
CA GLY A 151 -9.53 0.97 3.57
C GLY A 151 -10.20 2.05 2.70
N ILE A 152 -9.81 2.14 1.43
CA ILE A 152 -10.38 3.08 0.44
C ILE A 152 -11.85 2.79 0.08
N LEU A 153 -12.35 1.59 0.37
CA LEU A 153 -13.74 1.18 0.17
C LEU A 153 -14.47 0.86 1.49
N GLN A 154 -13.91 1.22 2.65
CA GLN A 154 -14.60 1.01 3.92
C GLN A 154 -15.63 2.11 4.18
N THR A 155 -16.72 1.76 4.86
CA THR A 155 -17.62 2.75 5.48
C THR A 155 -17.09 3.17 6.85
N PRO A 156 -17.52 4.33 7.38
CA PRO A 156 -17.10 4.78 8.71
C PRO A 156 -17.37 3.75 9.82
N ALA A 157 -18.53 3.07 9.78
CA ALA A 157 -18.89 2.07 10.76
C ALA A 157 -17.99 0.83 10.68
N TYR A 158 -17.72 0.31 9.47
CA TYR A 158 -16.81 -0.81 9.27
C TYR A 158 -15.38 -0.45 9.71
N ALA A 159 -14.91 0.74 9.32
CA ALA A 159 -13.60 1.25 9.71
C ALA A 159 -13.46 1.35 11.23
N ARG A 160 -14.49 1.84 11.95
CA ARG A 160 -14.49 1.92 13.42
C ARG A 160 -14.31 0.54 14.05
N HIS A 161 -15.02 -0.48 13.57
CA HIS A 161 -14.86 -1.85 14.10
C HIS A 161 -13.47 -2.43 13.82
N MET A 162 -12.95 -2.23 12.61
CA MET A 162 -11.60 -2.66 12.24
C MET A 162 -10.53 -2.00 13.11
N VAL A 163 -10.61 -0.69 13.31
CA VAL A 163 -9.62 0.05 14.09
C VAL A 163 -9.69 -0.37 15.57
N ARG A 164 -10.89 -0.61 16.12
CA ARG A 164 -11.06 -1.08 17.51
C ARG A 164 -10.43 -2.46 17.73
N ALA A 165 -10.46 -3.33 16.73
CA ALA A 165 -9.82 -4.65 16.79
C ALA A 165 -8.28 -4.56 16.83
N VAL A 166 -7.70 -3.58 16.14
CA VAL A 166 -6.23 -3.38 16.06
C VAL A 166 -5.71 -2.50 17.20
N MET A 167 -6.53 -1.56 17.69
CA MET A 167 -6.22 -0.66 18.80
C MET A 167 -7.29 -0.75 19.91
N PRO A 168 -7.33 -1.84 20.69
CA PRO A 168 -8.36 -2.02 21.71
C PRO A 168 -8.43 -0.90 22.74
N SER A 169 -7.27 -0.33 23.09
CA SER A 169 -7.11 0.70 24.12
C SER A 169 -7.29 2.14 23.62
N ALA A 170 -7.57 2.36 22.34
CA ALA A 170 -7.77 3.71 21.81
C ALA A 170 -9.00 4.38 22.44
N SER A 171 -8.90 5.67 22.77
CA SER A 171 -10.04 6.50 23.17
C SER A 171 -11.04 6.68 22.02
N ASP A 172 -12.30 7.03 22.33
CA ASP A 172 -13.29 7.29 21.29
C ASP A 172 -12.90 8.48 20.39
N ASP A 173 -12.23 9.50 20.94
CA ASP A 173 -11.71 10.64 20.17
C ASP A 173 -10.61 10.20 19.18
N GLU A 174 -9.70 9.33 19.59
CA GLU A 174 -8.68 8.77 18.68
C GLU A 174 -9.33 7.94 17.57
N MET A 175 -10.33 7.13 17.92
CA MET A 175 -11.10 6.34 16.97
C MET A 175 -11.80 7.22 15.92
N ASP A 176 -12.46 8.29 16.36
CA ASP A 176 -13.13 9.25 15.49
C ASP A 176 -12.17 9.90 14.51
N ARG A 177 -10.97 10.27 14.98
CA ARG A 177 -9.93 10.87 14.14
C ARG A 177 -9.39 9.90 13.09
N VAL A 178 -9.19 8.62 13.43
CA VAL A 178 -8.77 7.60 12.43
C VAL A 178 -9.85 7.38 11.39
N VAL A 179 -11.12 7.29 11.81
CA VAL A 179 -12.25 7.12 10.90
C VAL A 179 -12.39 8.35 9.98
N GLN A 180 -12.21 9.56 10.52
CA GLN A 180 -12.24 10.79 9.74
C GLN A 180 -11.14 10.83 8.69
N LEU A 181 -9.90 10.46 9.04
CA LEU A 181 -8.80 10.35 8.08
C LEU A 181 -9.14 9.39 6.94
N ARG A 182 -9.65 8.19 7.25
CA ARG A 182 -10.03 7.19 6.23
C ARG A 182 -11.12 7.73 5.32
N THR A 183 -12.11 8.42 5.87
CA THR A 183 -13.19 9.04 5.11
C THR A 183 -12.67 10.14 4.17
N GLN A 184 -11.80 11.03 4.66
CA GLN A 184 -11.20 12.08 3.82
C GLN A 184 -10.31 11.52 2.72
N ARG A 185 -9.51 10.49 3.02
CA ARG A 185 -8.71 9.76 2.03
C ARG A 185 -9.61 9.18 0.93
N GLN A 186 -10.70 8.51 1.30
CA GLN A 186 -11.66 7.96 0.34
C GLN A 186 -12.27 9.05 -0.54
N LEU A 187 -12.77 10.14 0.04
CA LEU A 187 -13.38 11.24 -0.73
C LEU A 187 -12.42 11.78 -1.79
N ARG A 188 -11.17 12.08 -1.40
CA ARG A 188 -10.15 12.60 -2.32
C ARG A 188 -9.81 11.64 -3.45
N LEU A 189 -9.76 10.34 -3.19
CA LEU A 189 -9.48 9.33 -4.23
C LEU A 189 -10.68 9.09 -5.14
N MET A 190 -11.90 9.32 -4.65
CA MET A 190 -13.12 9.12 -5.43
C MET A 190 -13.49 10.35 -6.26
N GLU A 191 -13.06 11.54 -5.85
CA GLU A 191 -13.14 12.77 -6.64
C GLU A 191 -12.22 12.71 -7.88
N GLY A 192 -12.69 13.13 -9.05
CA GLY A 192 -11.90 13.14 -10.30
C GLY A 192 -11.86 11.82 -11.08
N GLU A 193 -11.10 11.80 -12.19
CA GLU A 193 -11.01 10.63 -13.10
C GLU A 193 -9.97 9.59 -12.68
N VAL A 194 -8.94 10.01 -11.96
CA VAL A 194 -7.86 9.16 -11.42
C VAL A 194 -7.92 9.13 -9.89
N PRO A 195 -7.31 8.13 -9.24
CA PRO A 195 -6.83 6.88 -9.84
C PRO A 195 -7.96 5.97 -10.35
N ARG A 196 -7.70 5.17 -11.38
CA ARG A 196 -8.51 3.98 -11.68
C ARG A 196 -8.24 2.92 -10.62
N LEU A 197 -9.31 2.43 -10.00
CA LEU A 197 -9.21 1.48 -8.90
C LEU A 197 -9.67 0.09 -9.33
N THR A 198 -8.81 -0.90 -9.22
CA THR A 198 -9.17 -2.33 -9.28
C THR A 198 -9.04 -2.95 -7.89
N VAL A 199 -10.10 -3.59 -7.41
CA VAL A 199 -10.09 -4.31 -6.14
C VAL A 199 -10.38 -5.78 -6.40
N LEU A 200 -9.48 -6.64 -5.93
CA LEU A 200 -9.60 -8.09 -5.94
C LEU A 200 -9.87 -8.53 -4.50
N LEU A 201 -11.06 -9.03 -4.23
CA LEU A 201 -11.46 -9.48 -2.89
C LEU A 201 -11.52 -10.99 -2.85
N ASP A 202 -10.93 -11.60 -1.83
CA ASP A 202 -11.30 -12.97 -1.49
C ASP A 202 -12.77 -13.02 -1.04
N GLN A 203 -13.55 -14.00 -1.49
CA GLN A 203 -14.96 -14.13 -1.12
C GLN A 203 -15.17 -14.23 0.40
N GLY A 204 -14.19 -14.76 1.15
CA GLY A 204 -14.21 -14.80 2.61
C GLY A 204 -14.31 -13.41 3.26
N VAL A 205 -13.85 -12.34 2.59
CA VAL A 205 -14.01 -10.96 3.06
C VAL A 205 -15.48 -10.54 3.15
N LEU A 206 -16.32 -11.05 2.25
CA LEU A 206 -17.76 -10.74 2.24
C LEU A 206 -18.52 -11.47 3.35
N GLN A 207 -18.00 -12.62 3.78
CA GLN A 207 -18.67 -13.51 4.75
C GLN A 207 -18.16 -13.35 6.18
N ARG A 208 -16.92 -12.89 6.36
CA ARG A 208 -16.36 -12.67 7.70
C ARG A 208 -16.97 -11.41 8.31
N ARG A 209 -17.74 -11.58 9.39
CA ARG A 209 -18.35 -10.47 10.12
C ARG A 209 -17.29 -9.51 10.68
N CYS A 210 -17.45 -8.23 10.37
CA CYS A 210 -16.78 -7.12 11.03
C CYS A 210 -17.86 -6.28 11.72
N GLY A 211 -17.86 -6.26 13.06
CA GLY A 211 -18.96 -5.67 13.82
C GLY A 211 -20.22 -6.55 13.78
N ASN A 212 -21.38 -5.94 13.57
CA ASN A 212 -22.68 -6.63 13.52
C ASN A 212 -23.24 -6.72 12.09
N ALA A 213 -24.40 -7.36 11.92
CA ALA A 213 -25.04 -7.52 10.61
C ALA A 213 -25.38 -6.17 9.95
N GLU A 214 -25.75 -5.15 10.73
CA GLU A 214 -26.04 -3.82 10.21
C GLU A 214 -24.82 -3.16 9.56
N VAL A 215 -23.67 -3.22 10.23
CA VAL A 215 -22.38 -2.73 9.71
C VAL A 215 -22.01 -3.45 8.42
N MET A 216 -22.18 -4.77 8.37
CA MET A 216 -21.92 -5.55 7.17
C MET A 216 -22.87 -5.19 6.02
N ARG A 217 -24.18 -5.01 6.28
CA ARG A 217 -25.14 -4.56 5.26
C ARG A 217 -24.78 -3.19 4.70
N GLU A 218 -24.41 -2.25 5.56
CA GLU A 218 -23.96 -0.91 5.16
C GLU A 218 -22.72 -1.02 4.25
N GLN A 219 -21.72 -1.80 4.67
CA GLN A 219 -20.48 -2.02 3.94
C GLN A 219 -20.71 -2.68 2.57
N LEU A 220 -21.53 -3.72 2.49
CA LEU A 220 -21.81 -4.43 1.24
C LEU A 220 -22.60 -3.55 0.26
N ARG A 221 -23.58 -2.77 0.74
CA ARG A 221 -24.26 -1.75 -0.08
C ARG A 221 -23.27 -0.70 -0.59
N HIS A 222 -22.30 -0.32 0.23
CA HIS A 222 -21.25 0.61 -0.19
C HIS A 222 -20.37 0.04 -1.30
N LEU A 223 -19.99 -1.24 -1.23
CA LEU A 223 -19.27 -1.91 -2.31
C LEU A 223 -20.06 -1.93 -3.62
N LEU A 224 -21.37 -2.19 -3.55
CA LEU A 224 -22.23 -2.15 -4.74
C LEU A 224 -22.26 -0.75 -5.37
N ARG A 225 -22.47 0.30 -4.55
CA ARG A 225 -22.43 1.70 -5.03
C ARG A 225 -21.08 2.09 -5.59
N ALA A 226 -19.99 1.71 -4.92
CA ALA A 226 -18.64 1.99 -5.39
C ALA A 226 -18.37 1.27 -6.73
N GLY A 227 -18.87 0.04 -6.89
CA GLY A 227 -18.79 -0.72 -8.13
C GLY A 227 -19.58 -0.13 -9.30
N ASP A 228 -20.50 0.81 -9.07
CA ASP A 228 -21.20 1.55 -10.13
C ASP A 228 -20.37 2.74 -10.66
N ILE A 229 -19.32 3.16 -9.96
CA ILE A 229 -18.43 4.24 -10.39
C ILE A 229 -17.55 3.75 -11.55
N ALA A 230 -17.52 4.48 -12.66
CA ALA A 230 -16.82 4.06 -13.89
C ALA A 230 -15.33 3.74 -13.70
N LYS A 231 -14.63 4.47 -12.80
CA LYS A 231 -13.21 4.27 -12.51
C LYS A 231 -12.93 3.13 -11.52
N VAL A 232 -13.95 2.47 -10.98
CA VAL A 232 -13.83 1.43 -9.95
C VAL A 232 -14.26 0.07 -10.50
N ASN A 233 -13.40 -0.93 -10.34
CA ASN A 233 -13.64 -2.30 -10.76
C ASN A 233 -13.41 -3.25 -9.57
N ILE A 234 -14.50 -3.77 -8.99
CA ILE A 234 -14.45 -4.72 -7.88
C ILE A 234 -14.67 -6.12 -8.45
N ARG A 235 -13.73 -7.03 -8.18
CA ARG A 235 -13.79 -8.43 -8.59
C ARG A 235 -13.58 -9.34 -7.39
N VAL A 236 -14.35 -10.42 -7.32
CA VAL A 236 -14.32 -11.38 -6.22
C VAL A 236 -13.65 -12.67 -6.67
N LEU A 237 -12.72 -13.18 -5.87
CA LEU A 237 -12.19 -14.53 -6.00
C LEU A 237 -13.12 -15.49 -5.26
N GLU A 238 -13.81 -16.33 -6.03
CA GLU A 238 -14.72 -17.33 -5.48
C GLU A 238 -13.96 -18.39 -4.67
N MET A 239 -14.57 -18.86 -3.58
CA MET A 239 -13.99 -19.86 -2.68
C MET A 239 -13.61 -21.17 -3.40
N SER A 240 -14.26 -21.46 -4.53
CA SER A 240 -14.01 -22.63 -5.37
C SER A 240 -12.59 -22.69 -5.94
N TRP A 241 -11.86 -21.57 -6.01
CA TRP A 241 -10.48 -21.52 -6.50
C TRP A 241 -9.43 -21.98 -5.48
N GLY A 242 -9.77 -22.03 -4.19
CA GLY A 242 -8.86 -22.42 -3.10
C GLY A 242 -7.59 -21.55 -3.00
N TYR A 243 -6.65 -21.96 -2.14
CA TYR A 243 -5.34 -21.28 -1.98
C TYR A 243 -4.37 -21.48 -3.15
N SER A 244 -4.70 -22.33 -4.12
CA SER A 244 -3.84 -22.59 -5.28
C SER A 244 -3.60 -21.36 -6.16
N ALA A 245 -4.47 -20.35 -6.10
CA ALA A 245 -4.41 -19.16 -6.95
C ALA A 245 -4.11 -17.86 -6.19
N ALA A 246 -4.15 -17.87 -4.85
CA ALA A 246 -4.23 -16.66 -4.05
C ALA A 246 -3.11 -16.58 -2.99
N PRO A 247 -2.29 -15.52 -2.97
CA PRO A 247 -1.26 -15.37 -1.95
C PRO A 247 -1.91 -15.16 -0.57
N PRO A 248 -1.28 -15.64 0.52
CA PRO A 248 -1.82 -15.53 1.87
C PRO A 248 -1.61 -14.14 2.50
N TYR A 249 -1.36 -13.11 1.70
CA TYR A 249 -1.07 -11.75 2.13
C TYR A 249 -1.68 -10.71 1.17
N PRO A 250 -2.07 -9.54 1.67
CA PRO A 250 -2.62 -8.47 0.85
C PRO A 250 -1.51 -7.80 0.00
N ILE A 251 -1.90 -7.23 -1.13
CA ILE A 251 -0.99 -6.52 -2.04
C ILE A 251 -1.71 -5.26 -2.53
N THR A 252 -1.07 -4.09 -2.40
CA THR A 252 -1.49 -2.88 -3.10
C THR A 252 -0.45 -2.49 -4.13
N HIS A 253 -0.83 -2.42 -5.39
CA HIS A 253 0.05 -2.00 -6.48
C HIS A 253 -0.37 -0.63 -7.00
N LEU A 254 0.59 0.28 -7.10
CA LEU A 254 0.40 1.66 -7.52
C LEU A 254 1.19 1.92 -8.79
N LYS A 255 0.50 2.35 -9.84
CA LYS A 255 1.11 2.77 -11.11
C LYS A 255 0.92 4.27 -11.27
N PHE A 256 1.98 4.97 -11.66
CA PHE A 256 2.00 6.42 -11.78
C PHE A 256 2.00 6.85 -13.25
N ALA A 257 1.81 8.14 -13.49
CA ALA A 257 1.95 8.74 -14.81
C ALA A 257 3.39 8.62 -15.32
N ASP A 258 3.54 8.63 -16.64
CA ASP A 258 4.85 8.74 -17.28
C ASP A 258 5.61 9.96 -16.71
N GLY A 259 6.91 9.78 -16.48
CA GLY A 259 7.76 10.77 -15.81
C GLY A 259 7.64 10.75 -14.29
N GLY A 260 7.45 9.58 -13.69
CA GLY A 260 7.48 9.30 -12.24
C GLY A 260 8.16 7.96 -11.93
N PRO A 261 8.19 7.51 -10.66
CA PRO A 261 8.48 6.11 -10.39
C PRO A 261 7.47 5.27 -11.18
N GLY A 262 7.93 4.38 -12.07
CA GLY A 262 7.04 3.70 -13.02
C GLY A 262 5.87 2.98 -12.33
N GLU A 263 6.16 2.23 -11.27
CA GLU A 263 5.18 1.65 -10.35
C GLU A 263 5.85 1.11 -9.08
N LEU A 264 5.04 0.74 -8.08
CA LEU A 264 5.51 0.06 -6.88
C LEU A 264 4.43 -0.86 -6.30
N ALA A 265 4.87 -1.84 -5.49
CA ALA A 265 3.98 -2.63 -4.65
C ALA A 265 4.15 -2.29 -3.17
N TYR A 266 3.05 -2.28 -2.44
CA TYR A 266 2.92 -2.10 -1.02
C TYR A 266 2.39 -3.39 -0.40
N VAL A 267 3.09 -3.90 0.61
CA VAL A 267 2.70 -5.11 1.36
C VAL A 267 2.76 -4.80 2.85
N GLU A 268 1.60 -4.75 3.48
CA GLU A 268 1.43 -4.50 4.90
C GLU A 268 1.67 -5.75 5.75
N HIS A 269 2.24 -5.56 6.92
CA HIS A 269 2.41 -6.57 7.95
C HIS A 269 2.22 -5.94 9.33
N ILE A 270 2.17 -6.76 10.38
CA ILE A 270 1.66 -6.40 11.73
C ILE A 270 2.15 -5.04 12.25
N ASN A 271 3.43 -4.71 12.06
CA ASN A 271 4.04 -3.46 12.58
C ASN A 271 4.69 -2.59 11.48
N GLY A 272 4.37 -2.80 10.21
CA GLY A 272 5.08 -2.13 9.13
C GLY A 272 4.56 -2.44 7.75
N ALA A 273 5.26 -1.91 6.74
CA ALA A 273 4.98 -2.26 5.36
C ALA A 273 6.24 -2.20 4.49
N ASN A 274 6.26 -3.06 3.48
CA ASN A 274 7.28 -3.08 2.45
C ASN A 274 6.81 -2.29 1.23
N TYR A 275 7.68 -1.38 0.75
CA TYR A 275 7.50 -0.65 -0.50
C TYR A 275 8.50 -1.20 -1.51
N VAL A 276 8.00 -2.00 -2.44
CA VAL A 276 8.78 -2.79 -3.39
C VAL A 276 8.84 -2.04 -4.72
N THR A 277 10.05 -1.60 -5.08
CA THR A 277 10.34 -0.86 -6.34
C THR A 277 11.36 -1.57 -7.22
N ARG A 278 12.07 -2.59 -6.70
CA ARG A 278 13.09 -3.32 -7.48
C ARG A 278 12.42 -4.13 -8.59
N PRO A 279 12.83 -4.00 -9.87
CA PRO A 279 12.12 -4.59 -11.01
C PRO A 279 11.77 -6.07 -10.83
N ARG A 280 12.75 -6.91 -10.46
CA ARG A 280 12.54 -8.35 -10.28
C ARG A 280 11.53 -8.68 -9.16
N ALA A 281 11.58 -7.96 -8.05
CA ALA A 281 10.64 -8.19 -6.95
C ALA A 281 9.24 -7.65 -7.28
N LEU A 282 9.17 -6.59 -8.07
CA LEU A 282 7.93 -6.01 -8.56
C LEU A 282 7.23 -6.95 -9.57
N ASP A 283 8.00 -7.64 -10.42
CA ASP A 283 7.48 -8.67 -11.32
C ASP A 283 6.76 -9.81 -10.58
N ASP A 284 7.28 -10.24 -9.44
CA ASP A 284 6.63 -11.27 -8.62
C ASP A 284 5.23 -10.81 -8.16
N HIS A 285 5.10 -9.56 -7.69
CA HIS A 285 3.81 -8.99 -7.30
C HIS A 285 2.87 -8.76 -8.49
N ARG A 286 3.39 -8.30 -9.65
CA ARG A 286 2.62 -8.17 -10.89
C ARG A 286 2.08 -9.52 -11.35
N ASN A 287 2.90 -10.56 -11.31
CA ASN A 287 2.51 -11.92 -11.69
C ASN A 287 1.42 -12.46 -10.76
N ALA A 288 1.56 -12.27 -9.45
CA ALA A 288 0.52 -12.63 -8.48
C ALA A 288 -0.80 -11.92 -8.78
N LEU A 289 -0.80 -10.59 -8.94
CA LEU A 289 -2.01 -9.82 -9.27
C LEU A 289 -2.60 -10.17 -10.64
N SER A 290 -1.76 -10.48 -11.63
CA SER A 290 -2.20 -10.94 -12.95
C SER A 290 -2.93 -12.29 -12.86
N ASN A 291 -2.39 -13.23 -12.08
CA ASN A 291 -3.04 -14.52 -11.85
C ASN A 291 -4.36 -14.36 -11.09
N LEU A 292 -4.38 -13.53 -10.04
CA LEU A 292 -5.59 -13.19 -9.31
C LEU A 292 -6.67 -12.57 -10.22
N ARG A 293 -6.30 -11.65 -11.12
CA ARG A 293 -7.24 -11.05 -12.09
C ARG A 293 -7.82 -12.07 -13.09
N LYS A 294 -7.04 -13.09 -13.46
CA LYS A 294 -7.52 -14.16 -14.35
C LYS A 294 -8.47 -15.10 -13.61
N ALA A 295 -8.20 -15.39 -12.34
CA ALA A 295 -9.03 -16.27 -11.52
C ALA A 295 -10.30 -15.60 -10.98
N ALA A 296 -10.25 -14.30 -10.70
CA ALA A 296 -11.38 -13.55 -10.16
C ALA A 296 -12.60 -13.62 -11.09
N ALA A 297 -13.80 -13.63 -10.51
CA ALA A 297 -15.05 -13.61 -11.24
C ALA A 297 -15.17 -12.35 -12.13
N SER A 298 -16.11 -12.37 -13.09
CA SER A 298 -16.43 -11.17 -13.88
C SER A 298 -17.01 -10.07 -12.97
N ARG A 299 -17.12 -8.84 -13.49
CA ARG A 299 -17.71 -7.73 -12.74
C ARG A 299 -19.16 -8.04 -12.34
N GLU A 300 -19.92 -8.61 -13.27
CA GLU A 300 -21.32 -8.99 -13.09
C GLU A 300 -21.46 -10.08 -12.02
N ARG A 301 -20.68 -11.16 -12.15
CA ARG A 301 -20.69 -12.24 -11.16
C ARG A 301 -20.19 -11.78 -9.78
N SER A 302 -19.21 -10.88 -9.75
CA SER A 302 -18.74 -10.28 -8.50
C SER A 302 -19.81 -9.43 -7.82
N ARG A 303 -20.62 -8.69 -8.59
CA ARG A 303 -21.78 -7.96 -8.07
C ARG A 303 -22.81 -8.91 -7.47
N GLU A 304 -23.13 -9.99 -8.17
CA GLU A 304 -24.05 -11.03 -7.67
C GLU A 304 -23.56 -11.62 -6.34
N LEU A 305 -22.27 -11.95 -6.22
CA LEU A 305 -21.68 -12.47 -4.98
C LEU A 305 -21.81 -11.48 -3.81
N VAL A 306 -21.67 -10.18 -4.06
CA VAL A 306 -21.88 -9.12 -3.05
C VAL A 306 -23.36 -9.00 -2.68
N GLU A 307 -24.27 -9.11 -3.66
CA GLU A 307 -25.74 -9.11 -3.41
C GLU A 307 -26.19 -10.37 -2.65
N GLU A 308 -25.62 -11.53 -2.96
CA GLU A 308 -25.82 -12.79 -2.23
C GLU A 308 -25.40 -12.65 -0.76
N ALA A 309 -24.18 -12.13 -0.51
CA ALA A 309 -23.72 -11.86 0.85
C ALA A 309 -24.62 -10.86 1.57
N LEU A 310 -25.09 -9.81 0.88
CA LEU A 310 -25.98 -8.81 1.46
C LEU A 310 -27.32 -9.42 1.90
N ARG A 311 -27.88 -10.37 1.13
CA ARG A 311 -29.11 -11.08 1.49
C ARG A 311 -28.93 -11.92 2.75
N GLN A 312 -27.81 -12.62 2.90
CA GLN A 312 -27.51 -13.41 4.10
C GLN A 312 -27.54 -12.54 5.37
N TYR A 313 -26.96 -11.34 5.31
CA TYR A 313 -27.01 -10.40 6.44
C TYR A 313 -28.36 -9.70 6.66
N LEU A 314 -29.34 -9.86 5.78
CA LEU A 314 -30.71 -9.39 6.01
C LEU A 314 -31.55 -10.43 6.76
N GLU A 315 -31.16 -11.69 6.69
CA GLU A 315 -31.83 -12.83 7.33
C GLU A 315 -31.30 -13.08 8.76
N ASP A 316 -30.10 -12.58 9.07
CA ASP A 316 -29.45 -12.55 10.39
C ASP A 316 -29.94 -11.43 11.32
#